data_AF-A0A954XJP8-F1
#
_entry.id   AF-A0A954XJP8-F1
#
_cell.length_a   1.000
_cell.length_b   1.000
_cell.length_c   1.000
_cell.angle_alpha   90.00
_cell.angle_beta   90.00
_cell.angle_gamma   90.00
#
_symmetry.space_group_name_H-M   'P 1'
#
loop_
_entity.id
_entity.type
_entity.pdbx_description
1 polymer ?
#
loop_
_entity_poly.entity_id
_entity_poly.type
_entity_poly.pdbx_seq_one_letter_code
_entity_poly.pdbx_strand_id
1 'polypeptide(L)'
;MSLRDQLARLRRQFARRTNGRTTNAPEASSRRCLFEQLEKREMLAADPLRVGVLYTETDDRTDLQPDTFELSFVGGAPNSELRHIEIDLSPKRLFFDTATTGRGTNGAAPFKIVSLDTRNPGATVNATVTDGSSLLTLDLTGFQAGDKLLFSIDVDEDETLYPSVPAGQIVPQVEPNIDAIASGAEFNDSILRASFVAPHYHDASGSVIFKHRFNLAGRGLDLQLLQNTDGNETRSAAAGLDVQQKPKPVAISGTVYLDPNLNLKQESGEQGLSGVTLELWEKVGG
;
A
#
# COMPACT_ATOMS: atom_id res chain seq x y z
N MET A 1 -79.97 70.88 -41.27
CA MET A 1 -78.52 70.84 -41.53
C MET A 1 -77.98 72.23 -41.27
N SER A 2 -76.93 72.48 -40.50
CA SER A 2 -76.08 71.64 -39.68
C SER A 2 -75.48 72.55 -38.60
N LEU A 3 -75.43 72.02 -37.39
CA LEU A 3 -74.92 72.65 -36.17
C LEU A 3 -73.44 73.05 -36.26
N ARG A 4 -73.14 74.22 -35.68
CA ARG A 4 -71.87 74.65 -35.07
C ARG A 4 -70.75 74.94 -36.07
N ASP A 5 -70.61 76.16 -36.58
CA ASP A 5 -70.35 77.39 -35.82
C ASP A 5 -69.37 77.21 -34.65
N GLN A 6 -68.19 77.79 -34.88
CA GLN A 6 -67.53 78.70 -33.96
C GLN A 6 -66.45 78.19 -32.99
N LEU A 7 -65.31 78.88 -33.16
CA LEU A 7 -64.30 79.27 -32.18
C LEU A 7 -63.22 78.23 -31.85
N ALA A 8 -61.95 78.56 -31.76
CA ALA A 8 -61.17 79.73 -32.12
C ALA A 8 -59.73 79.37 -31.76
N ARG A 9 -58.80 80.12 -32.36
CA ARG A 9 -57.55 80.57 -31.73
C ARG A 9 -56.35 79.60 -31.62
N LEU A 10 -55.30 80.09 -32.29
CA LEU A 10 -53.95 80.37 -31.75
C LEU A 10 -52.83 79.35 -32.01
N ARG A 11 -51.88 79.88 -32.80
CA ARG A 11 -50.41 79.76 -32.69
C ARG A 11 -49.74 78.51 -33.26
N ARG A 12 -49.23 78.70 -34.48
CA ARG A 12 -47.93 78.17 -34.90
C ARG A 12 -46.89 78.55 -33.86
N GLN A 13 -46.26 77.58 -33.20
CA GLN A 13 -44.88 77.68 -32.72
C GLN A 13 -44.29 76.26 -32.52
N PHE A 14 -43.17 76.04 -33.21
CA PHE A 14 -42.00 75.26 -32.80
C PHE A 14 -42.17 73.84 -32.21
N ALA A 15 -41.69 72.88 -33.02
CA ALA A 15 -40.97 71.67 -32.66
C ALA A 15 -41.08 71.13 -31.21
N ARG A 16 -41.78 70.00 -31.07
CA ARG A 16 -41.48 69.03 -30.01
C ARG A 16 -41.54 67.61 -30.57
N ARG A 17 -40.36 67.10 -30.92
CA ARG A 17 -40.09 65.66 -31.07
C ARG A 17 -40.17 65.05 -29.68
N THR A 18 -41.12 64.16 -29.45
CA THR A 18 -41.08 63.17 -28.37
C THR A 18 -40.89 61.80 -29.01
N ASN A 19 -39.64 61.43 -29.27
CA ASN A 19 -39.30 60.04 -29.55
C ASN A 19 -39.28 59.29 -28.23
N GLY A 20 -40.18 58.32 -28.11
CA GLY A 20 -40.20 57.36 -27.01
C GLY A 20 -38.86 56.66 -26.91
N ARG A 21 -38.24 56.77 -25.74
CA ARG A 21 -36.99 56.11 -25.41
C ARG A 21 -37.34 54.67 -25.01
N THR A 22 -37.30 53.75 -25.97
CA THR A 22 -37.30 52.32 -25.69
C THR A 22 -35.97 51.99 -25.03
N THR A 23 -35.99 51.74 -23.73
CA THR A 23 -34.86 51.17 -23.00
C THR A 23 -34.73 49.72 -23.45
N ASN A 24 -33.69 49.43 -24.24
CA ASN A 24 -33.23 48.05 -24.47
C ASN A 24 -32.79 47.50 -23.11
N ALA A 25 -33.64 46.70 -22.47
CA ALA A 25 -33.20 45.83 -21.39
C ALA A 25 -32.22 44.82 -22.01
N PRO A 26 -31.03 44.59 -21.42
CA PRO A 26 -30.17 43.51 -21.87
C PRO A 26 -30.95 42.20 -21.72
N GLU A 27 -31.02 41.41 -22.80
CA GLU A 27 -31.55 40.05 -22.74
C GLU A 27 -30.86 39.34 -21.58
N ALA A 28 -31.67 38.86 -20.63
CA ALA A 28 -31.20 38.01 -19.55
C ALA A 28 -30.60 36.76 -20.20
N SER A 29 -29.27 36.76 -20.36
CA SER A 29 -28.49 35.59 -20.71
C SER A 29 -28.97 34.46 -19.80
N SER A 30 -29.64 33.46 -20.39
CA SER A 30 -30.13 32.31 -19.66
C SER A 30 -28.94 31.71 -18.94
N ARG A 31 -28.96 31.70 -17.60
CA ARG A 31 -27.91 31.06 -16.80
C ARG A 31 -27.78 29.61 -17.29
N ARG A 32 -26.71 29.32 -18.01
CA ARG A 32 -26.42 27.95 -18.46
C ARG A 32 -25.86 27.22 -17.25
N CYS A 33 -26.52 26.15 -16.82
CA CYS A 33 -25.89 25.18 -15.94
C CYS A 33 -24.68 24.62 -16.68
N LEU A 34 -23.48 24.97 -16.20
CA LEU A 34 -22.25 24.38 -16.66
C LEU A 34 -21.96 23.19 -15.74
N PHE A 35 -21.75 22.02 -16.35
CA PHE A 35 -21.17 20.89 -15.64
C PHE A 35 -19.66 21.10 -15.65
N GLU A 36 -19.06 21.35 -14.49
CA GLU A 36 -17.62 21.26 -14.37
C GLU A 36 -17.27 19.77 -14.30
N GLN A 37 -16.53 19.31 -15.30
CA GLN A 37 -16.09 17.92 -15.33
C GLN A 37 -15.03 17.75 -14.24
N LEU A 38 -15.44 17.15 -13.13
CA LEU A 38 -14.50 16.68 -12.11
C LEU A 38 -13.51 15.71 -12.76
N GLU A 39 -12.29 15.67 -12.22
CA GLU A 39 -11.29 14.68 -12.61
C GLU A 39 -11.90 13.27 -12.61
N LYS A 40 -11.51 12.47 -13.61
CA LYS A 40 -12.05 11.12 -13.81
C LYS A 40 -11.90 10.32 -12.52
N ARG A 41 -13.02 9.88 -11.95
CA ARG A 41 -13.03 8.97 -10.81
C ARG A 41 -12.93 7.56 -11.32
N GLU A 42 -11.76 6.96 -11.13
CA GLU A 42 -11.61 5.51 -11.23
C GLU A 42 -11.94 4.90 -9.87
N MET A 43 -12.44 3.67 -9.84
CA MET A 43 -12.63 2.97 -8.57
C MET A 43 -11.31 3.00 -7.80
N LEU A 44 -11.31 3.48 -6.56
CA LEU A 44 -10.20 3.36 -5.61
C LEU A 44 -10.04 1.91 -5.11
N ALA A 45 -10.46 0.93 -5.90
CA ALA A 45 -10.17 -0.46 -5.64
C ALA A 45 -8.74 -0.69 -6.13
N ALA A 46 -7.80 -0.55 -5.20
CA ALA A 46 -6.42 -0.95 -5.43
C ALA A 46 -6.37 -2.43 -5.84
N ASP A 47 -5.48 -2.76 -6.78
CA ASP A 47 -5.10 -4.16 -7.00
C ASP A 47 -4.62 -4.75 -5.67
N PRO A 48 -4.84 -6.05 -5.41
CA PRO A 48 -4.33 -6.68 -4.22
C PRO A 48 -2.81 -6.49 -4.10
N LEU A 49 -2.35 -6.12 -2.91
CA LEU A 49 -0.93 -6.22 -2.58
C LEU A 49 -0.60 -7.71 -2.56
N ARG A 50 0.43 -8.11 -3.30
CA ARG A 50 0.98 -9.46 -3.25
C ARG A 50 2.41 -9.36 -2.80
N VAL A 51 2.73 -9.93 -1.64
CA VAL A 51 4.09 -10.01 -1.11
C VAL A 51 4.52 -11.46 -1.04
N GLY A 52 5.80 -11.71 -1.31
CA GLY A 52 6.38 -13.02 -1.09
C GLY A 52 7.76 -12.93 -0.47
N VAL A 53 8.06 -13.96 0.31
CA VAL A 53 9.40 -14.24 0.82
C VAL A 53 9.77 -15.65 0.41
N LEU A 54 10.95 -15.80 -0.18
CA LEU A 54 11.57 -17.08 -0.51
C LEU A 54 12.77 -17.30 0.42
N TYR A 55 12.71 -18.35 1.22
CA TYR A 55 13.82 -18.87 2.01
C TYR A 55 14.57 -19.94 1.21
N THR A 56 15.90 -19.88 1.24
CA THR A 56 16.78 -20.93 0.69
C THR A 56 17.95 -21.15 1.62
N GLU A 57 18.05 -22.38 2.08
CA GLU A 57 19.19 -22.90 2.81
C GLU A 57 20.30 -23.29 1.81
N THR A 58 21.46 -22.66 1.93
CA THR A 58 22.46 -22.59 0.84
C THR A 58 23.65 -23.52 0.98
N ASP A 59 23.86 -24.14 2.14
CA ASP A 59 24.95 -25.09 2.31
C ASP A 59 24.63 -26.41 1.63
N ASP A 60 25.29 -27.52 1.93
CA ASP A 60 24.76 -28.86 1.67
C ASP A 60 25.14 -29.87 2.75
N ARG A 61 26.22 -29.58 3.50
CA ARG A 61 26.75 -30.40 4.59
C ARG A 61 27.57 -29.66 5.64
N THR A 62 27.88 -28.38 5.44
CA THR A 62 28.98 -27.71 6.16
C THR A 62 28.58 -26.53 7.01
N ASP A 63 27.38 -25.96 6.82
CA ASP A 63 26.90 -24.75 7.52
C ASP A 63 27.95 -23.59 7.54
N LEU A 64 28.53 -23.32 6.37
CA LEU A 64 29.55 -22.28 6.17
C LEU A 64 29.02 -21.08 5.35
N GLN A 65 27.85 -21.21 4.75
CA GLN A 65 27.18 -20.24 3.90
C GLN A 65 25.82 -19.89 4.53
N PRO A 66 25.59 -18.61 4.83
CA PRO A 66 24.36 -18.22 5.49
C PRO A 66 23.14 -18.52 4.62
N ASP A 67 22.02 -18.80 5.28
CA ASP A 67 20.76 -18.88 4.57
C ASP A 67 20.38 -17.57 3.91
N THR A 68 19.58 -17.66 2.85
CA THR A 68 19.18 -16.52 2.05
C THR A 68 17.67 -16.36 2.01
N PHE A 69 17.26 -15.09 2.01
CA PHE A 69 15.87 -14.67 1.95
C PHE A 69 15.70 -13.62 0.85
N GLU A 70 14.82 -13.91 -0.12
CA GLU A 70 14.38 -12.95 -1.13
C GLU A 70 12.98 -12.44 -0.80
N LEU A 71 12.84 -11.13 -0.67
CA LEU A 71 11.58 -10.43 -0.41
C LEU A 71 11.24 -9.52 -1.59
N SER A 72 10.00 -9.59 -2.07
CA SER A 72 9.45 -8.64 -3.03
C SER A 72 7.93 -8.53 -2.88
N PHE A 73 7.35 -7.42 -3.37
CA PHE A 73 5.90 -7.30 -3.49
C PHE A 73 5.48 -6.54 -4.75
N VAL A 74 4.24 -6.76 -5.19
CA VAL A 74 3.60 -6.08 -6.33
C VAL A 74 2.15 -5.72 -6.02
N GLY A 75 1.53 -4.92 -6.89
CA GLY A 75 0.14 -4.47 -6.73
C GLY A 75 -0.01 -3.38 -5.66
N GLY A 76 -1.22 -3.22 -5.15
CA GLY A 76 -1.57 -2.15 -4.22
C GLY A 76 -1.96 -0.83 -4.89
N ALA A 77 -2.35 0.11 -4.04
CA ALA A 77 -2.66 1.49 -4.41
C ALA A 77 -1.39 2.23 -4.84
N PRO A 78 -1.53 3.34 -5.58
CA PRO A 78 -0.41 4.24 -5.86
C PRO A 78 0.34 4.63 -4.59
N ASN A 79 1.68 4.56 -4.63
CA ASN A 79 2.57 4.85 -3.50
C ASN A 79 2.34 3.94 -2.27
N SER A 80 1.92 2.70 -2.48
CA SER A 80 1.95 1.70 -1.42
C SER A 80 3.39 1.36 -1.04
N GLU A 81 3.65 1.30 0.26
CA GLU A 81 4.93 0.89 0.83
C GLU A 81 4.74 -0.32 1.74
N LEU A 82 5.63 -1.30 1.61
CA LEU A 82 5.83 -2.33 2.63
C LEU A 82 6.62 -1.67 3.77
N ARG A 83 6.08 -1.72 4.99
CA ARG A 83 6.64 -1.01 6.15
C ARG A 83 7.28 -1.93 7.17
N HIS A 84 6.73 -3.12 7.32
CA HIS A 84 7.17 -4.06 8.32
C HIS A 84 6.98 -5.48 7.84
N ILE A 85 7.97 -6.34 8.09
CA ILE A 85 7.78 -7.79 8.05
C ILE A 85 8.27 -8.45 9.33
N GLU A 86 7.62 -9.55 9.69
CA GLU A 86 8.06 -10.48 10.72
C GLU A 86 8.22 -11.87 10.10
N ILE A 87 9.33 -12.52 10.41
CA ILE A 87 9.54 -13.95 10.16
C ILE A 87 9.61 -14.63 11.53
N ASP A 88 8.59 -15.43 11.81
CA ASP A 88 8.35 -16.08 13.08
C ASP A 88 8.50 -17.60 12.91
N LEU A 89 9.61 -18.09 13.45
CA LEU A 89 10.04 -19.48 13.42
C LEU A 89 9.48 -20.30 14.58
N SER A 90 8.81 -19.68 15.56
CA SER A 90 8.37 -20.32 16.80
C SER A 90 7.38 -21.49 16.65
N PRO A 91 6.59 -21.61 15.56
CA PRO A 91 5.80 -22.83 15.31
C PRO A 91 6.68 -24.06 15.06
N LYS A 92 7.95 -23.83 14.72
CA LYS A 92 8.99 -24.83 14.51
C LYS A 92 10.04 -24.72 15.58
N ARG A 93 10.93 -25.70 15.61
CA ARG A 93 12.06 -25.71 16.55
C ARG A 93 13.25 -24.93 15.98
N LEU A 94 12.97 -23.93 15.15
CA LEU A 94 13.96 -23.16 14.42
C LEU A 94 14.29 -21.85 15.15
N PHE A 95 15.52 -21.41 15.03
CA PHE A 95 15.99 -20.15 15.58
C PHE A 95 17.08 -19.53 14.72
N PHE A 96 17.25 -18.21 14.83
CA PHE A 96 18.32 -17.50 14.14
C PHE A 96 19.63 -17.61 14.93
N ASP A 97 20.69 -18.13 14.31
CA ASP A 97 22.03 -18.17 14.89
C ASP A 97 22.88 -17.03 14.31
N THR A 98 23.16 -16.02 15.12
CA THR A 98 23.77 -14.77 14.65
C THR A 98 25.16 -14.52 15.22
N ALA A 99 25.59 -15.36 16.18
CA ALA A 99 26.85 -15.23 16.88
C ALA A 99 27.51 -16.59 17.17
N THR A 100 28.82 -16.68 16.91
CA THR A 100 29.61 -17.90 17.12
C THR A 100 29.73 -18.38 18.58
N THR A 101 29.20 -17.61 19.53
CA THR A 101 29.17 -17.96 20.96
C THR A 101 27.75 -18.25 21.44
N GLY A 102 26.84 -18.46 20.48
CA GLY A 102 25.40 -18.61 20.65
C GLY A 102 24.95 -20.03 20.93
N ARG A 103 23.65 -20.26 20.66
CA ARG A 103 22.99 -21.57 20.79
C ARG A 103 23.28 -22.48 19.60
N GLY A 104 23.59 -21.92 18.43
CA GLY A 104 23.80 -22.68 17.21
C GLY A 104 25.06 -23.54 17.18
N THR A 105 25.26 -24.26 16.09
CA THR A 105 26.39 -25.17 15.90
C THR A 105 26.91 -25.14 14.47
N ASN A 106 28.18 -25.52 14.27
CA ASN A 106 28.88 -25.58 12.98
C ASN A 106 29.01 -24.28 12.16
N GLY A 107 28.31 -23.23 12.52
CA GLY A 107 28.38 -21.92 11.87
C GLY A 107 27.89 -20.83 12.81
N ALA A 108 27.70 -19.64 12.23
CA ALA A 108 26.93 -18.53 12.77
C ALA A 108 27.08 -17.38 11.77
N ALA A 109 25.96 -16.84 11.30
CA ALA A 109 25.95 -15.72 10.39
C ALA A 109 25.00 -14.60 10.83
N PRO A 110 25.53 -13.38 11.11
CA PRO A 110 24.67 -12.26 11.47
C PRO A 110 23.82 -11.81 10.27
N PHE A 111 22.70 -11.17 10.57
CA PHE A 111 21.88 -10.53 9.55
C PHE A 111 22.71 -9.59 8.66
N LYS A 112 22.60 -9.79 7.35
CA LYS A 112 23.28 -8.97 6.34
C LYS A 112 22.40 -8.75 5.13
N ILE A 113 22.23 -7.49 4.74
CA ILE A 113 21.65 -7.17 3.43
C ILE A 113 22.68 -7.50 2.35
N VAL A 114 22.32 -8.39 1.43
CA VAL A 114 23.15 -8.79 0.30
C VAL A 114 22.89 -7.84 -0.89
N SER A 115 21.63 -7.57 -1.20
CA SER A 115 21.23 -6.55 -2.17
C SER A 115 19.88 -5.91 -1.83
N LEU A 116 19.73 -4.65 -2.23
CA LEU A 116 18.47 -3.91 -2.16
C LEU A 116 18.26 -3.22 -3.52
N ASP A 117 17.48 -3.86 -4.37
CA ASP A 117 17.14 -3.36 -5.70
C ASP A 117 15.85 -2.55 -5.60
N THR A 118 16.02 -1.24 -5.53
CA THR A 118 14.91 -0.29 -5.35
C THR A 118 15.02 0.86 -6.32
N ARG A 119 13.88 1.40 -6.75
CA ARG A 119 13.83 2.65 -7.53
C ARG A 119 13.96 3.88 -6.65
N ASN A 120 13.76 3.73 -5.34
CA ASN A 120 13.83 4.81 -4.37
C ASN A 120 15.22 4.84 -3.72
N PRO A 121 16.09 5.81 -4.07
CA PRO A 121 17.45 5.90 -3.50
C PRO A 121 17.47 6.17 -1.99
N GLY A 122 16.34 6.58 -1.40
CA GLY A 122 16.19 6.77 0.03
C GLY A 122 15.62 5.55 0.77
N ALA A 123 15.42 4.41 0.10
CA ALA A 123 14.87 3.24 0.76
C ALA A 123 15.85 2.65 1.78
N THR A 124 15.34 2.21 2.92
CA THR A 124 16.14 1.62 4.00
C THR A 124 15.45 0.39 4.58
N VAL A 125 16.27 -0.52 5.12
CA VAL A 125 15.84 -1.73 5.81
C VAL A 125 16.63 -1.81 7.11
N ASN A 126 15.92 -1.87 8.25
CA ASN A 126 16.52 -2.06 9.56
C ASN A 126 16.04 -3.39 10.13
N ALA A 127 16.97 -4.30 10.42
CA ALA A 127 16.66 -5.58 11.02
C ALA A 127 16.81 -5.52 12.54
N THR A 128 15.92 -6.24 13.23
CA THR A 128 16.07 -6.59 14.64
C THR A 128 15.95 -8.10 14.78
N VAL A 129 16.98 -8.71 15.32
CA VAL A 129 17.05 -10.15 15.64
C VAL A 129 17.99 -10.32 16.83
N THR A 130 17.63 -11.23 17.72
CA THR A 130 18.50 -11.64 18.84
C THR A 130 18.98 -13.05 18.55
N ASP A 131 20.26 -13.30 18.84
CA ASP A 131 20.86 -14.62 18.78
C ASP A 131 20.04 -15.67 19.55
N GLY A 132 19.77 -16.82 18.92
CA GLY A 132 18.96 -17.90 19.50
C GLY A 132 17.45 -17.62 19.55
N SER A 133 16.97 -16.50 19.01
CA SER A 133 15.55 -16.18 18.96
C SER A 133 14.87 -16.76 17.72
N SER A 134 13.56 -16.95 17.80
CA SER A 134 12.73 -17.40 16.67
C SER A 134 12.06 -16.25 15.91
N LEU A 135 12.45 -14.99 16.16
CA LEU A 135 11.80 -13.82 15.56
C LEU A 135 12.82 -12.88 14.93
N LEU A 136 12.64 -12.66 13.62
CA LEU A 136 13.31 -11.60 12.86
C LEU A 136 12.26 -10.59 12.44
N THR A 137 12.51 -9.31 12.74
CA THR A 137 11.66 -8.21 12.27
C THR A 137 12.46 -7.27 11.38
N LEU A 138 11.88 -6.87 10.25
CA LEU A 138 12.46 -5.84 9.39
C LEU A 138 11.52 -4.63 9.34
N ASP A 139 12.04 -3.45 9.64
CA ASP A 139 11.39 -2.17 9.39
C ASP A 139 11.93 -1.57 8.09
N LEU A 140 11.02 -1.34 7.15
CA LEU A 140 11.33 -0.84 5.82
C LEU A 140 10.79 0.58 5.65
N THR A 141 11.54 1.43 4.97
CA THR A 141 11.09 2.76 4.55
C THR A 141 11.32 2.91 3.05
N GLY A 142 10.31 3.38 2.32
CA GLY A 142 10.45 3.63 0.89
C GLY A 142 10.54 2.37 0.01
N PHE A 143 10.29 1.17 0.57
CA PHE A 143 10.23 -0.09 -0.18
C PHE A 143 8.88 -0.20 -0.90
N GLN A 144 8.91 -0.09 -2.24
CA GLN A 144 7.74 0.06 -3.09
C GLN A 144 7.51 -1.16 -3.99
N ALA A 145 6.35 -1.19 -4.66
CA ALA A 145 5.97 -2.30 -5.52
C ALA A 145 6.99 -2.51 -6.65
N GLY A 146 7.49 -3.75 -6.77
CA GLY A 146 8.54 -4.15 -7.70
C GLY A 146 9.96 -4.02 -7.16
N ASP A 147 10.15 -3.48 -5.95
CA ASP A 147 11.45 -3.54 -5.28
C ASP A 147 11.77 -4.98 -4.81
N LYS A 148 13.06 -5.27 -4.66
CA LYS A 148 13.56 -6.57 -4.22
C LYS A 148 14.62 -6.40 -3.13
N LEU A 149 14.51 -7.17 -2.07
CA LEU A 149 15.50 -7.28 -1.00
C LEU A 149 16.01 -8.72 -0.96
N LEU A 150 17.34 -8.89 -1.03
CA LEU A 150 18.02 -10.13 -0.70
C LEU A 150 18.83 -9.90 0.57
N PHE A 151 18.60 -10.72 1.59
CA PHE A 151 19.38 -10.72 2.82
C PHE A 151 19.79 -12.13 3.19
N SER A 152 20.79 -12.23 4.05
CA SER A 152 21.31 -13.49 4.58
C SER A 152 21.38 -13.47 6.10
N ILE A 153 21.14 -14.62 6.72
CA ILE A 153 21.20 -14.87 8.17
C ILE A 153 21.16 -16.39 8.38
N ASP A 154 21.82 -16.91 9.41
CA ASP A 154 21.77 -18.34 9.73
C ASP A 154 20.48 -18.75 10.42
N VAL A 155 20.04 -19.99 10.16
CA VAL A 155 18.90 -20.62 10.82
C VAL A 155 19.25 -22.06 11.19
N ASP A 156 19.20 -22.35 12.48
CA ASP A 156 19.45 -23.68 13.04
C ASP A 156 18.14 -24.32 13.53
N GLU A 157 18.11 -25.65 13.62
CA GLU A 157 17.04 -26.42 14.27
C GLU A 157 17.47 -27.02 15.62
N ASP A 158 16.62 -26.89 16.62
CA ASP A 158 16.66 -27.72 17.82
C ASP A 158 15.92 -29.05 17.61
N GLU A 159 16.68 -30.08 17.25
CA GLU A 159 16.18 -31.44 17.09
C GLU A 159 15.95 -32.18 18.42
N THR A 160 16.25 -31.58 19.57
CA THR A 160 16.21 -32.26 20.88
C THR A 160 14.90 -33.02 21.08
N LEU A 161 14.99 -34.34 21.13
CA LEU A 161 13.86 -35.20 21.44
C LEU A 161 13.70 -35.28 22.95
N TYR A 162 12.60 -34.73 23.46
CA TYR A 162 12.25 -34.92 24.86
C TYR A 162 11.63 -36.32 25.05
N PRO A 163 12.27 -37.23 25.78
CA PRO A 163 11.63 -38.49 26.12
C PRO A 163 10.34 -38.20 26.90
N SER A 164 9.26 -38.91 26.59
CA SER A 164 8.03 -38.85 27.38
C SER A 164 8.31 -39.40 28.77
N VAL A 165 8.56 -38.49 29.72
CA VAL A 165 8.82 -38.82 31.12
C VAL A 165 7.51 -38.79 31.90
N PRO A 166 7.15 -39.87 32.61
CA PRO A 166 6.00 -39.87 33.51
C PRO A 166 6.09 -38.76 34.56
N ALA A 167 4.93 -38.22 34.94
CA ALA A 167 4.84 -37.15 35.94
C ALA A 167 5.54 -37.56 37.25
N GLY A 168 6.47 -36.72 37.72
CA GLY A 168 7.22 -36.91 38.97
C GLY A 168 8.61 -37.55 38.82
N GLN A 169 9.06 -37.84 37.59
CA GLN A 169 10.41 -38.33 37.34
C GLN A 169 11.34 -37.19 36.89
N ILE A 170 12.58 -37.18 37.39
CA ILE A 170 13.61 -36.23 36.97
C ILE A 170 13.90 -36.46 35.48
N VAL A 171 13.72 -35.43 34.66
CA VAL A 171 14.19 -35.45 33.26
C VAL A 171 15.71 -35.42 33.30
N PRO A 172 16.44 -36.37 32.69
CA PRO A 172 17.87 -36.19 32.47
C PRO A 172 18.11 -34.86 31.76
N GLN A 173 19.20 -34.16 32.08
CA GLN A 173 19.65 -33.07 31.21
C GLN A 173 19.95 -33.71 29.85
N VAL A 174 19.08 -33.47 28.88
CA VAL A 174 19.33 -33.85 27.49
C VAL A 174 20.18 -32.71 26.92
N GLU A 175 21.41 -33.03 26.54
CA GLU A 175 22.23 -32.10 25.78
C GLU A 175 21.47 -31.70 24.51
N PRO A 176 21.43 -30.42 24.15
CA PRO A 176 20.71 -29.98 22.98
C PRO A 176 21.27 -30.69 21.73
N ASN A 177 20.38 -31.29 20.94
CA ASN A 177 20.70 -31.81 19.62
C ASN A 177 20.36 -30.71 18.62
N ILE A 178 21.35 -29.90 18.25
CA ILE A 178 21.16 -28.81 17.30
C ILE A 178 21.61 -29.31 15.91
N ASP A 179 20.73 -29.17 14.93
CA ASP A 179 21.09 -29.26 13.52
C ASP A 179 21.40 -27.85 13.02
N ALA A 180 22.56 -27.71 12.40
CA ALA A 180 23.06 -26.47 11.83
C ALA A 180 22.36 -26.11 10.51
N ILE A 181 21.64 -27.06 9.92
CA ILE A 181 20.97 -26.89 8.64
C ILE A 181 19.46 -26.88 8.88
N ALA A 182 18.78 -25.88 8.34
CA ALA A 182 17.32 -25.81 8.35
C ALA A 182 16.78 -26.08 6.94
N SER A 183 16.34 -27.31 6.67
CA SER A 183 15.77 -27.63 5.37
C SER A 183 14.45 -26.88 5.12
N GLY A 184 14.04 -26.81 3.85
CA GLY A 184 12.76 -26.22 3.48
C GLY A 184 11.57 -26.97 4.09
N ALA A 185 11.73 -28.27 4.35
CA ALA A 185 10.71 -29.08 5.01
C ALA A 185 10.56 -28.74 6.51
N GLU A 186 11.66 -28.41 7.18
CA GLU A 186 11.66 -27.94 8.58
C GLU A 186 11.16 -26.50 8.67
N PHE A 187 11.54 -25.65 7.72
CA PHE A 187 11.11 -24.26 7.61
C PHE A 187 9.62 -24.08 7.26
N ASN A 188 8.98 -25.12 6.71
CA ASN A 188 7.55 -25.14 6.46
C ASN A 188 6.76 -24.72 7.71
N ASP A 189 5.58 -24.12 7.59
CA ASP A 189 4.75 -23.63 8.71
C ASP A 189 5.34 -22.55 9.62
N SER A 190 6.59 -22.10 9.42
CA SER A 190 7.03 -20.77 9.88
C SER A 190 6.08 -19.69 9.35
N ILE A 191 6.01 -18.53 10.00
CA ILE A 191 5.01 -17.51 9.69
C ILE A 191 5.68 -16.25 9.15
N LEU A 192 5.20 -15.77 8.00
CA LEU A 192 5.44 -14.42 7.52
C LEU A 192 4.27 -13.52 7.94
N ARG A 193 4.56 -12.37 8.53
CA ARG A 193 3.61 -11.26 8.69
C ARG A 193 4.12 -10.04 7.93
N ALA A 194 3.22 -9.29 7.32
CA ALA A 194 3.56 -8.09 6.58
C ALA A 194 2.56 -6.97 6.83
N SER A 195 3.04 -5.72 6.87
CA SER A 195 2.20 -4.52 6.97
C SER A 195 2.57 -3.46 5.94
N PHE A 196 1.55 -2.77 5.46
CA PHE A 196 1.62 -1.84 4.36
C PHE A 196 0.89 -0.54 4.69
N VAL A 197 1.40 0.54 4.11
CA VAL A 197 0.75 1.87 4.16
C VAL A 197 0.59 2.40 2.74
N ALA A 198 -0.45 3.20 2.53
CA ALA A 198 -0.59 3.99 1.31
C ALA A 198 -1.39 5.28 1.58
N PRO A 199 -1.11 6.38 0.86
CA PRO A 199 -1.93 7.59 0.92
C PRO A 199 -3.39 7.29 0.62
N HIS A 200 -4.31 7.84 1.42
CA HIS A 200 -5.77 7.64 1.29
C HIS A 200 -6.28 6.20 1.52
N TYR A 201 -5.47 5.28 2.04
CA TYR A 201 -5.90 3.95 2.47
C TYR A 201 -5.66 3.75 3.96
N HIS A 202 -6.44 2.87 4.58
CA HIS A 202 -6.12 2.34 5.89
C HIS A 202 -4.89 1.44 5.78
N ASP A 203 -4.08 1.41 6.83
CA ASP A 203 -2.97 0.46 6.96
C ASP A 203 -3.51 -0.96 6.76
N ALA A 204 -2.78 -1.74 5.99
CA ALA A 204 -3.18 -3.09 5.60
C ALA A 204 -2.14 -4.08 6.10
N SER A 205 -2.57 -5.22 6.62
CA SER A 205 -1.66 -6.25 7.10
C SER A 205 -2.25 -7.64 6.91
N GLY A 206 -1.39 -8.64 6.99
CA GLY A 206 -1.79 -10.04 6.94
C GLY A 206 -0.66 -10.97 7.36
N SER A 207 -0.98 -12.25 7.45
CA SER A 207 -0.01 -13.30 7.73
C SER A 207 -0.24 -14.51 6.83
N VAL A 208 0.84 -15.24 6.55
CA VAL A 208 0.82 -16.48 5.79
C VAL A 208 1.90 -17.40 6.32
N ILE A 209 1.70 -18.71 6.15
CA ILE A 209 2.70 -19.71 6.49
C ILE A 209 3.64 -19.96 5.31
N PHE A 210 4.91 -20.18 5.61
CA PHE A 210 5.87 -20.71 4.66
C PHE A 210 5.46 -22.13 4.27
N LYS A 211 5.61 -22.46 3.00
CA LYS A 211 5.36 -23.80 2.47
C LYS A 211 6.61 -24.35 1.82
N HIS A 212 6.99 -25.55 2.25
CA HIS A 212 7.81 -26.43 1.44
C HIS A 212 7.04 -26.81 0.17
N ARG A 213 7.73 -26.99 -0.97
CA ARG A 213 7.10 -27.27 -2.29
C ARG A 213 6.00 -26.26 -2.63
N PHE A 214 6.39 -25.00 -2.61
CA PHE A 214 5.52 -23.88 -2.91
C PHE A 214 5.35 -23.67 -4.42
N ASN A 215 4.36 -22.85 -4.78
CA ASN A 215 4.22 -22.34 -6.14
C ASN A 215 4.00 -20.82 -6.10
N LEU A 216 5.00 -20.06 -6.57
CA LEU A 216 4.92 -18.61 -6.71
C LEU A 216 4.52 -18.15 -8.13
N ALA A 217 4.33 -19.08 -9.07
CA ALA A 217 3.99 -18.77 -10.45
C ALA A 217 2.66 -18.00 -10.54
N GLY A 218 2.61 -17.02 -11.44
CA GLY A 218 1.42 -16.20 -11.67
C GLY A 218 1.17 -15.12 -10.61
N ARG A 219 1.99 -15.01 -9.57
CA ARG A 219 1.88 -13.92 -8.57
C ARG A 219 2.49 -12.59 -9.04
N GLY A 220 3.36 -12.63 -10.05
CA GLY A 220 4.05 -11.45 -10.59
C GLY A 220 5.23 -10.97 -9.73
N LEU A 221 5.69 -11.81 -8.80
CA LEU A 221 6.82 -11.53 -7.91
C LEU A 221 8.14 -11.92 -8.60
N ASP A 222 9.15 -11.06 -8.49
CA ASP A 222 10.53 -11.36 -8.95
C ASP A 222 11.31 -12.06 -7.84
N LEU A 223 10.92 -13.30 -7.57
CA LEU A 223 11.56 -14.19 -6.61
C LEU A 223 12.13 -15.37 -7.39
N GLN A 224 13.42 -15.62 -7.24
CA GLN A 224 14.11 -16.65 -8.00
C GLN A 224 14.60 -17.72 -7.03
N LEU A 225 14.26 -18.97 -7.30
CA LEU A 225 15.01 -20.06 -6.69
C LEU A 225 16.45 -19.91 -7.16
N LEU A 226 17.35 -19.55 -6.25
CA LEU A 226 18.77 -19.75 -6.47
C LEU A 226 18.91 -21.22 -6.88
N GLN A 227 19.57 -21.51 -7.99
CA GLN A 227 19.83 -22.90 -8.38
C GLN A 227 21.17 -23.28 -7.77
N ASN A 228 21.14 -24.11 -6.72
CA ASN A 228 22.28 -24.97 -6.42
C ASN A 228 22.05 -26.31 -7.12
N THR A 229 23.15 -26.92 -7.56
CA THR A 229 23.18 -28.14 -8.38
C THR A 229 22.51 -29.37 -7.74
N ASP A 230 22.12 -29.26 -6.47
CA ASP A 230 21.69 -30.37 -5.61
C ASP A 230 20.19 -30.34 -5.25
N GLY A 231 19.40 -29.48 -5.91
CA GLY A 231 17.94 -29.54 -5.85
C GLY A 231 17.30 -28.67 -4.78
N ASN A 232 17.57 -27.36 -4.82
CA ASN A 232 17.07 -26.34 -3.88
C ASN A 232 15.57 -26.41 -3.55
N GLU A 233 14.73 -27.03 -4.38
CA GLU A 233 13.35 -27.32 -4.00
C GLU A 233 13.21 -28.10 -2.67
N THR A 234 14.19 -28.94 -2.30
CA THR A 234 14.21 -29.65 -1.02
C THR A 234 14.55 -28.74 0.16
N ARG A 235 15.31 -27.67 -0.09
CA ARG A 235 15.92 -26.79 0.92
C ARG A 235 15.45 -25.34 0.83
N SER A 236 14.30 -25.16 0.21
CA SER A 236 13.62 -23.89 0.14
C SER A 236 12.18 -24.01 0.64
N ALA A 237 11.71 -22.91 1.19
CA ALA A 237 10.31 -22.69 1.53
C ALA A 237 9.91 -21.28 1.10
N ALA A 238 8.64 -21.08 0.75
CA ALA A 238 8.18 -19.74 0.42
C ALA A 238 6.83 -19.44 1.04
N ALA A 239 6.63 -18.16 1.36
CA ALA A 239 5.39 -17.59 1.82
C ALA A 239 4.91 -16.56 0.78
N GLY A 240 3.62 -16.61 0.43
CA GLY A 240 3.01 -15.67 -0.49
C GLY A 240 1.66 -15.18 0.03
N LEU A 241 1.58 -13.89 0.36
CA LEU A 241 0.43 -13.25 1.00
C LEU A 241 -0.21 -12.24 0.06
N ASP A 242 -1.54 -12.31 -0.03
CA ASP A 242 -2.36 -11.33 -0.74
C ASP A 242 -3.13 -10.49 0.30
N VAL A 243 -3.03 -9.16 0.21
CA VAL A 243 -3.71 -8.22 1.11
C VAL A 243 -4.48 -7.18 0.31
N GLN A 244 -5.76 -6.99 0.64
CA GLN A 244 -6.58 -5.94 0.03
C GLN A 244 -6.52 -4.65 0.87
N GLN A 245 -6.10 -3.55 0.25
CA GLN A 245 -6.17 -2.24 0.90
C GLN A 245 -7.60 -1.69 0.88
N LYS A 246 -7.99 -1.02 1.97
CA LYS A 246 -9.30 -0.40 2.12
C LYS A 246 -9.17 1.13 2.01
N PRO A 247 -9.83 1.79 1.03
CA PRO A 247 -9.74 3.23 0.90
C PRO A 247 -10.36 3.92 2.13
N LYS A 248 -9.73 5.00 2.60
CA LYS A 248 -10.29 5.91 3.60
C LYS A 248 -11.41 6.73 2.96
N PRO A 249 -12.42 7.18 3.75
CA PRO A 249 -13.41 8.13 3.26
C PRO A 249 -12.72 9.37 2.66
N VAL A 250 -13.18 9.79 1.48
CA VAL A 250 -12.75 11.04 0.85
C VAL A 250 -13.86 12.09 0.99
N ALA A 251 -13.47 13.33 1.23
CA ALA A 251 -14.39 14.47 1.28
C ALA A 251 -14.25 15.30 0.01
N ILE A 252 -15.37 15.84 -0.47
CA ILE A 252 -15.41 16.88 -1.49
C ILE A 252 -15.82 18.17 -0.78
N SER A 253 -15.06 19.23 -0.98
CA SER A 253 -15.38 20.55 -0.46
C SER A 253 -15.09 21.61 -1.51
N GLY A 254 -15.70 22.77 -1.35
CA GLY A 254 -15.53 23.91 -2.24
C GLY A 254 -16.19 25.15 -1.66
N THR A 255 -16.04 26.26 -2.37
CA THR A 255 -16.65 27.54 -2.00
C THR A 255 -17.63 27.94 -3.08
N VAL A 256 -18.85 28.29 -2.68
CA VAL A 256 -19.78 29.00 -3.57
C VAL A 256 -19.57 30.49 -3.33
N TYR A 257 -19.38 31.26 -4.39
CA TYR A 257 -19.09 32.70 -4.30
C TYR A 257 -19.89 33.48 -5.36
N LEU A 258 -20.06 34.78 -5.10
CA LEU A 258 -20.62 35.71 -6.07
C LEU A 258 -19.51 36.20 -7.00
N ASP A 259 -19.68 35.96 -8.31
CA ASP A 259 -18.79 36.43 -9.40
C ASP A 259 -19.47 37.63 -10.11
N PRO A 260 -19.17 38.89 -9.73
CA PRO A 260 -19.85 40.06 -10.28
C PRO A 260 -19.33 40.45 -11.67
N ASN A 261 -18.10 40.06 -12.02
CA ASN A 261 -17.47 40.40 -13.29
C ASN A 261 -17.60 39.29 -14.35
N LEU A 262 -18.18 38.15 -13.97
CA LEU A 262 -18.51 36.99 -14.81
C LEU A 262 -17.28 36.34 -15.46
N ASN A 263 -16.15 36.32 -14.74
CA ASN A 263 -14.89 35.78 -15.25
C ASN A 263 -14.62 34.31 -14.88
N LEU A 264 -15.52 33.67 -14.11
CA LEU A 264 -15.44 32.27 -13.66
C LEU A 264 -14.24 31.96 -12.74
N LYS A 265 -13.69 32.98 -12.07
CA LYS A 265 -12.56 32.82 -11.16
C LYS A 265 -12.88 33.50 -9.85
N GLN A 266 -12.70 32.79 -8.73
CA GLN A 266 -12.82 33.44 -7.44
C GLN A 266 -11.68 34.45 -7.26
N GLU A 267 -12.03 35.72 -7.11
CA GLU A 267 -11.09 36.82 -6.91
C GLU A 267 -11.06 37.29 -5.45
N SER A 268 -9.93 37.91 -5.08
CA SER A 268 -9.77 38.46 -3.74
C SER A 268 -10.81 39.54 -3.48
N GLY A 269 -11.64 39.35 -2.46
CA GLY A 269 -12.71 40.26 -2.08
C GLY A 269 -14.11 39.84 -2.55
N GLU A 270 -14.22 38.78 -3.36
CA GLU A 270 -15.51 38.21 -3.73
C GLU A 270 -16.18 37.49 -2.55
N GLN A 271 -17.46 37.77 -2.38
CA GLN A 271 -18.23 37.29 -1.23
C GLN A 271 -18.64 35.83 -1.41
N GLY A 272 -18.41 35.00 -0.39
CA GLY A 272 -18.98 33.66 -0.30
C GLY A 272 -20.52 33.70 -0.18
N LEU A 273 -21.20 32.76 -0.85
CA LEU A 273 -22.64 32.57 -0.77
C LEU A 273 -22.97 31.48 0.25
N SER A 274 -23.76 31.84 1.27
CA SER A 274 -24.26 30.92 2.29
C SER A 274 -25.67 30.40 1.94
N GLY A 275 -26.07 29.30 2.57
CA GLY A 275 -27.41 28.72 2.38
C GLY A 275 -27.64 28.05 1.02
N VAL A 276 -26.56 27.74 0.29
CA VAL A 276 -26.62 27.02 -0.99
C VAL A 276 -26.70 25.52 -0.72
N THR A 277 -27.73 24.87 -1.25
CA THR A 277 -27.85 23.40 -1.25
C THR A 277 -26.95 22.82 -2.33
N LEU A 278 -26.08 21.90 -1.94
CA LEU A 278 -25.26 21.11 -2.85
C LEU A 278 -25.66 19.65 -2.73
N GLU A 279 -25.76 18.96 -3.87
CA GLU A 279 -26.12 17.55 -3.93
C GLU A 279 -25.02 16.79 -4.68
N LEU A 280 -24.56 15.69 -4.09
CA LEU A 280 -23.62 14.79 -4.73
C LEU A 280 -24.37 13.61 -5.33
N TRP A 281 -24.24 13.43 -6.64
CA TRP A 281 -24.90 12.37 -7.39
C TRP A 281 -23.87 11.40 -7.97
N GLU A 282 -24.18 10.10 -7.92
CA GLU A 282 -23.44 9.05 -8.62
C GLU A 282 -24.08 8.81 -9.99
N LYS A 283 -23.27 8.78 -11.06
CA LYS A 283 -23.76 8.40 -12.40
C LYS A 283 -23.83 6.88 -12.51
N VAL A 284 -25.04 6.33 -12.66
CA VAL A 284 -25.28 4.89 -12.86
C VAL A 284 -25.61 4.62 -14.34
N GLY A 285 -24.87 3.72 -14.99
CA GLY A 285 -25.14 3.26 -16.37
C GLY A 285 -24.72 4.26 -17.46
N GLY A 286 -23.48 4.13 -17.95
CA GLY A 286 -22.81 5.05 -18.90
C GLY A 286 -23.66 5.63 -20.03
#